data_AF-A0A2E2YVI7-F1
#
_entry.id   AF-A0A2E2YVI7-F1
#
_cell.length_a   1.000
_cell.length_b   1.000
_cell.length_c   1.000
_cell.angle_alpha   90.00
_cell.angle_beta   90.00
_cell.angle_gamma   90.00
#
_symmetry.space_group_name_H-M   'P 1'
#
loop_
_entity.id
_entity.type
_entity.pdbx_description
1 polymer ?
#
loop_
_entity_poly.entity_id
_entity_poly.type
_entity_poly.pdbx_seq_one_letter_code
_entity_poly.pdbx_strand_id
1 'polypeptide(L)'
;MNDLSNQECVVCRADSPRIFVADSQEYMDVLKDWSINQLDRIDKLYRRYTFTNFSVALEFTNKVGDLAEVEDHHPVLVTEWGAVEVYWWTHVIHGLHRNDFVMAARCDKIFSQSDE
;
A
#
# COMPACT_ATOMS: atom_id res chain seq x y z
N MET A 1 3.29 9.80 17.85
CA MET A 1 2.72 9.51 16.52
C MET A 1 3.03 8.07 16.21
N ASN A 2 2.00 7.28 15.87
CA ASN A 2 2.12 5.85 15.65
C ASN A 2 2.84 5.63 14.31
N ASP A 3 4.02 5.01 14.32
CA ASP A 3 4.73 4.68 13.07
C ASP A 3 4.08 3.43 12.43
N LEU A 4 3.02 3.64 11.61
CA LEU A 4 2.52 2.76 10.51
C LEU A 4 3.55 1.70 10.13
N SER A 5 4.62 2.19 9.53
CA SER A 5 5.52 1.32 8.79
C SER A 5 6.37 0.39 9.66
N ASN A 6 6.50 0.63 10.98
CA ASN A 6 7.22 -0.28 11.90
C ASN A 6 6.31 -1.36 12.50
N GLN A 7 5.02 -1.33 12.20
CA GLN A 7 4.09 -2.33 12.69
C GLN A 7 4.23 -3.62 11.90
N GLU A 8 4.06 -4.76 12.56
CA GLU A 8 4.09 -6.08 11.91
C GLU A 8 2.78 -6.35 11.15
N CYS A 9 2.90 -6.98 9.97
CA CYS A 9 1.78 -7.60 9.30
C CYS A 9 1.41 -8.91 10.01
N VAL A 10 0.13 -9.23 10.03
CA VAL A 10 -0.38 -10.48 10.57
C VAL A 10 -1.05 -11.30 9.47
N VAL A 11 -0.99 -12.62 9.57
CA VAL A 11 -1.62 -13.51 8.57
C VAL A 11 -3.12 -13.19 8.45
N CYS A 12 -3.55 -12.79 7.27
CA CYS A 12 -4.95 -12.53 6.97
C CYS A 12 -5.71 -13.84 6.75
N ARG A 13 -6.89 -13.94 7.37
CA ARG A 13 -7.83 -15.06 7.26
C ARG A 13 -9.20 -14.53 6.86
N ALA A 14 -10.12 -15.44 6.52
CA ALA A 14 -11.49 -15.06 6.14
C ALA A 14 -12.26 -14.32 7.25
N ASP A 15 -11.85 -14.49 8.51
CA ASP A 15 -12.41 -13.84 9.70
C ASP A 15 -11.60 -12.62 10.18
N SER A 16 -10.57 -12.21 9.44
CA SER A 16 -9.77 -11.02 9.77
C SER A 16 -10.64 -9.75 9.82
N PRO A 17 -10.38 -8.84 10.78
CA PRO A 17 -11.20 -7.65 10.97
C PRO A 17 -11.06 -6.69 9.79
N ARG A 18 -12.17 -6.45 9.11
CA ARG A 18 -12.22 -5.44 8.04
C ARG A 18 -12.25 -4.04 8.65
N ILE A 19 -11.44 -3.15 8.08
CA ILE A 19 -11.49 -1.71 8.32
C ILE A 19 -12.39 -1.09 7.24
N PHE A 20 -13.44 -0.41 7.67
CA PHE A 20 -14.30 0.36 6.76
C PHE A 20 -13.79 1.78 6.61
N VAL A 21 -14.18 2.46 5.54
CA VAL A 21 -13.81 3.87 5.29
C VAL A 21 -14.13 4.75 6.50
N ALA A 22 -15.29 4.54 7.13
CA ALA A 22 -15.72 5.29 8.32
C ALA A 22 -14.77 5.14 9.53
N ASP A 23 -14.05 4.02 9.62
CA ASP A 23 -13.14 3.68 10.72
C ASP A 23 -11.66 3.88 10.33
N SER A 24 -11.38 4.32 9.11
CA SER A 24 -10.02 4.41 8.55
C SER A 24 -9.30 5.72 8.87
N GLN A 25 -9.99 6.71 9.46
CA GLN A 25 -9.51 8.09 9.57
C GLN A 25 -8.14 8.19 10.23
N GLU A 26 -7.91 7.48 11.33
CA GLU A 26 -6.64 7.52 12.06
C GLU A 26 -5.45 7.05 11.21
N TYR A 27 -5.68 6.10 10.30
CA TYR A 27 -4.65 5.63 9.37
C TYR A 27 -4.43 6.63 8.24
N MET A 28 -5.51 7.20 7.70
CA MET A 28 -5.46 8.18 6.62
C MET A 28 -4.81 9.50 7.04
N ASP A 29 -4.89 9.87 8.32
CA ASP A 29 -4.19 11.04 8.88
C ASP A 29 -2.66 10.91 8.76
N VAL A 30 -2.14 9.68 8.74
CA VAL A 30 -0.73 9.36 8.53
C VAL A 30 -0.41 9.24 7.03
N LEU A 31 -1.28 8.58 6.27
CA LEU A 31 -1.13 8.29 4.84
C LEU A 31 -1.67 9.43 3.95
N LYS A 32 -1.12 10.64 4.08
CA LYS A 32 -1.69 11.86 3.50
C LYS A 32 -1.78 11.88 1.97
N ASP A 33 -0.90 11.16 1.29
CA ASP A 33 -0.87 11.08 -0.18
C ASP A 33 -1.63 9.85 -0.73
N TRP A 34 -2.22 9.06 0.15
CA TRP A 34 -3.04 7.91 -0.22
C TRP A 34 -4.52 8.29 -0.23
N SER A 35 -5.28 7.60 -1.07
CA SER A 35 -6.74 7.64 -1.07
C SER A 35 -7.32 6.24 -0.92
N ILE A 36 -8.59 6.17 -0.53
CA ILE A 36 -9.37 4.92 -0.63
C ILE A 36 -10.25 5.03 -1.87
N ASN A 37 -9.99 4.18 -2.85
CA ASN A 37 -10.76 4.11 -4.09
C ASN A 37 -11.56 2.82 -4.10
N GLN A 38 -12.82 2.90 -4.55
CA GLN A 38 -13.65 1.71 -4.72
C GLN A 38 -13.51 1.19 -6.15
N LEU A 39 -12.95 -0.02 -6.30
CA LEU A 39 -12.81 -0.73 -7.57
C LEU A 39 -13.44 -2.11 -7.43
N ASP A 40 -14.28 -2.50 -8.40
CA ASP A 40 -15.02 -3.78 -8.37
C ASP A 40 -15.85 -3.97 -7.08
N ARG A 41 -16.37 -2.86 -6.52
CA ARG A 41 -17.10 -2.81 -5.24
C ARG A 41 -16.25 -3.19 -4.01
N ILE A 42 -14.93 -3.14 -4.15
CA ILE A 42 -13.96 -3.37 -3.07
C ILE A 42 -13.22 -2.05 -2.80
N ASP A 43 -13.16 -1.65 -1.54
CA ASP A 43 -12.36 -0.51 -1.11
C ASP A 43 -10.88 -0.90 -1.13
N LYS A 44 -10.05 -0.12 -1.83
CA LYS A 44 -8.61 -0.34 -1.97
C LYS A 44 -7.88 0.96 -1.62
N LEU A 45 -6.78 0.85 -0.89
CA LEU A 45 -5.86 1.96 -0.76
C LEU A 45 -5.18 2.17 -2.10
N TYR A 46 -5.00 3.43 -2.50
CA TYR A 46 -4.38 3.82 -3.75
C TYR A 46 -3.41 4.96 -3.55
N ARG A 47 -2.24 4.87 -4.17
CA ARG A 47 -1.34 6.00 -4.38
C ARG A 47 -0.63 5.86 -5.72
N ARG A 48 -0.37 7.01 -6.35
CA ARG A 48 0.48 7.12 -7.54
C ARG A 48 1.79 7.83 -7.17
N TYR A 49 2.90 7.16 -7.39
CA TYR A 49 4.25 7.70 -7.25
C TYR A 49 4.76 8.16 -8.62
N THR A 50 5.52 9.25 -8.65
CA THR A 50 6.04 9.82 -9.90
C THR A 50 7.56 9.83 -9.90
N PHE A 51 8.16 9.50 -11.04
CA PHE A 51 9.61 9.34 -11.21
C PHE A 51 10.07 10.01 -12.51
N THR A 52 11.38 10.25 -12.63
CA THR A 52 11.96 10.95 -13.79
C THR A 52 11.99 10.10 -15.07
N ASN A 53 12.03 8.77 -14.94
CA ASN A 53 12.09 7.83 -16.06
C ASN A 53 11.58 6.43 -15.66
N PHE A 54 11.46 5.54 -16.63
CA PHE A 54 10.97 4.18 -16.42
C PHE A 54 11.91 3.31 -15.55
N SER A 55 13.22 3.50 -15.63
CA SER A 55 14.18 2.69 -14.86
C SER A 55 14.03 2.92 -13.36
N VAL A 56 13.87 4.17 -12.93
CA VAL A 56 13.66 4.52 -11.51
C VAL A 56 12.30 4.02 -11.02
N ALA A 57 11.25 4.15 -11.85
CA ALA A 57 9.94 3.60 -11.53
C ALA A 57 10.00 2.06 -11.33
N LEU A 58 10.69 1.35 -12.23
CA LEU A 58 10.86 -0.10 -12.13
C LEU A 58 11.65 -0.52 -10.88
N GLU A 59 12.67 0.24 -10.48
CA GLU A 59 13.42 -0.02 -9.25
C GLU A 59 12.51 0.08 -8.02
N PHE A 60 11.69 1.12 -7.93
CA PHE A 60 10.70 1.25 -6.86
C PHE A 60 9.72 0.08 -6.85
N THR A 61 9.19 -0.30 -8.01
CA THR A 61 8.30 -1.47 -8.16
C THR A 61 8.94 -2.74 -7.62
N ASN A 62 10.21 -3.00 -7.96
CA ASN A 62 10.91 -4.19 -7.47
C ASN A 62 11.08 -4.16 -5.95
N LYS A 63 11.46 -3.01 -5.35
CA LYS A 63 11.57 -2.87 -3.89
C LYS A 63 10.24 -3.12 -3.18
N VAL A 64 9.12 -2.63 -3.74
CA VAL A 64 7.78 -2.90 -3.20
C VAL A 64 7.39 -4.37 -3.38
N GLY A 65 7.76 -4.99 -4.50
CA GLY A 65 7.57 -6.42 -4.75
C GLY A 65 8.34 -7.29 -3.74
N ASP A 66 9.61 -7.00 -3.50
CA ASP A 66 10.43 -7.71 -2.50
C ASP A 66 9.82 -7.58 -1.10
N LEU A 67 9.36 -6.37 -0.74
CA LEU A 67 8.65 -6.14 0.53
C LEU A 67 7.37 -6.98 0.62
N ALA A 68 6.59 -7.06 -0.45
CA ALA A 68 5.34 -7.81 -0.50
C ALA A 68 5.55 -9.31 -0.25
N GLU A 69 6.60 -9.89 -0.84
CA GLU A 69 6.97 -11.30 -0.65
C GLU A 69 7.42 -11.58 0.79
N VAL A 70 8.20 -10.67 1.39
CA VAL A 70 8.66 -10.81 2.79
C VAL A 70 7.47 -10.83 3.77
N GLU A 71 6.44 -10.03 3.50
CA GLU A 71 5.27 -9.88 4.38
C GLU A 71 4.12 -10.82 4.02
N ASP A 72 4.25 -11.63 2.95
CA ASP A 72 3.20 -12.47 2.38
C ASP A 72 1.88 -11.70 2.17
N HIS A 73 2.00 -10.46 1.67
CA HIS A 73 0.88 -9.57 1.43
C HIS A 73 1.14 -8.79 0.14
N HIS A 74 0.30 -9.00 -0.87
CA HIS A 74 0.61 -8.63 -2.25
C HIS A 74 -0.27 -7.48 -2.76
N PRO A 75 0.32 -6.42 -3.35
CA PRO A 75 -0.41 -5.32 -3.96
C PRO A 75 -0.74 -5.61 -5.43
N VAL A 76 -1.54 -4.74 -6.03
CA VAL A 76 -1.44 -4.50 -7.48
C VAL A 76 -0.48 -3.34 -7.71
N LEU A 77 0.51 -3.56 -8.58
CA LEU A 77 1.47 -2.56 -9.04
C LEU A 77 1.28 -2.33 -10.54
N VAL A 78 1.07 -1.08 -10.93
CA VAL A 78 1.05 -0.66 -12.34
C VAL A 78 2.25 0.23 -12.57
N THR A 79 3.25 -0.29 -13.28
CA THR A 79 4.47 0.46 -13.61
C THR A 79 4.38 0.98 -15.04
N GLU A 80 4.60 2.29 -15.20
CA GLU A 80 4.64 2.96 -16.49
C GLU A 80 5.74 4.02 -16.53
N TRP A 81 5.90 4.70 -17.67
CA TRP A 81 6.96 5.70 -17.81
C TRP A 81 6.77 6.84 -16.81
N GLY A 82 7.69 6.92 -15.85
CA GLY A 82 7.72 7.97 -14.84
C GLY A 82 6.65 7.83 -13.75
N ALA A 83 6.02 6.66 -13.58
CA ALA A 83 5.09 6.45 -12.48
C ALA A 83 4.91 4.99 -12.05
N VAL A 84 4.53 4.81 -10.79
CA VAL A 84 4.04 3.54 -10.24
C VAL A 84 2.74 3.79 -9.48
N GLU A 85 1.68 3.13 -9.89
CA GLU A 85 0.44 3.07 -9.11
C GLU A 85 0.44 1.85 -8.21
N VAL A 86 0.08 2.04 -6.96
CA VAL A 86 0.05 0.98 -5.94
C VAL A 86 -1.36 0.88 -5.39
N TYR A 87 -1.90 -0.33 -5.39
CA TYR A 87 -3.18 -0.65 -4.76
C TYR A 87 -3.00 -1.73 -3.69
N TRP A 88 -3.48 -1.45 -2.48
CA TRP A 88 -3.49 -2.40 -1.37
C TRP A 88 -4.92 -2.74 -0.95
N TRP A 89 -5.21 -4.03 -0.83
CA TRP A 89 -6.38 -4.55 -0.14
C TRP A 89 -6.14 -6.02 0.23
N THR A 90 -6.92 -6.51 1.18
CA THR A 90 -6.87 -7.90 1.59
C THR A 90 -7.89 -8.73 0.79
N HIS A 91 -7.40 -9.58 -0.11
CA HIS A 91 -8.21 -10.40 -1.01
C HIS A 91 -9.23 -11.28 -0.28
N VAL A 92 -8.81 -11.97 0.78
CA VAL A 92 -9.65 -12.97 1.48
C VAL A 92 -10.87 -12.36 2.20
N ILE A 93 -10.83 -11.07 2.55
CA ILE A 93 -11.96 -10.36 3.19
C ILE A 93 -12.66 -9.36 2.24
N HIS A 94 -12.23 -9.27 0.98
CA HIS A 94 -12.74 -8.34 -0.01
C HIS A 94 -12.83 -6.89 0.50
N GLY A 95 -11.75 -6.40 1.12
CA GLY A 95 -11.69 -5.05 1.68
C GLY A 95 -10.37 -4.74 2.34
N LEU A 96 -10.35 -3.64 3.12
CA LEU A 96 -9.16 -3.17 3.81
C LEU A 96 -8.97 -3.90 5.14
N HIS A 97 -7.74 -4.25 5.42
CA HIS A 97 -7.23 -4.73 6.69
C HIS A 97 -6.10 -3.81 7.14
N ARG A 98 -5.72 -3.89 8.42
CA ARG A 98 -4.62 -3.09 8.96
C ARG A 98 -3.31 -3.25 8.18
N ASN A 99 -3.02 -4.46 7.68
CA ASN A 99 -1.82 -4.73 6.87
C ASN A 99 -1.75 -3.83 5.64
N ASP A 100 -2.88 -3.53 5.01
CA ASP A 100 -2.92 -2.67 3.82
C ASP A 100 -2.37 -1.28 4.13
N PHE A 101 -2.72 -0.72 5.29
CA PHE A 101 -2.23 0.58 5.76
C PHE A 101 -0.75 0.52 6.19
N VAL A 102 -0.32 -0.59 6.81
CA VAL A 102 1.09 -0.82 7.15
C VAL A 102 1.95 -0.86 5.89
N MET A 103 1.53 -1.62 4.89
CA MET A 103 2.26 -1.77 3.63
C MET A 103 2.27 -0.46 2.84
N ALA A 104 1.16 0.28 2.83
CA ALA A 104 1.12 1.64 2.27
C ALA A 104 2.16 2.56 2.91
N ALA A 105 2.27 2.58 4.25
CA ALA A 105 3.27 3.39 4.96
C ALA A 105 4.72 2.97 4.65
N ARG A 106 4.96 1.67 4.40
CA ARG A 106 6.28 1.17 4.02
C ARG A 106 6.64 1.53 2.58
N CYS A 107 5.69 1.54 1.66
CA CYS A 107 5.90 2.08 0.32
C CYS A 107 6.35 3.55 0.37
N ASP A 108 5.73 4.37 1.24
CA ASP A 108 6.15 5.77 1.44
C ASP A 108 7.62 5.87 1.91
N LYS A 109 8.03 5.00 2.85
CA LYS A 109 9.43 4.93 3.30
C LYS A 109 10.37 4.56 2.15
N ILE A 110 10.04 3.54 1.35
CA ILE A 110 10.85 3.14 0.19
C ILE A 110 10.95 4.30 -0.83
N PHE A 111 9.85 4.99 -1.07
CA PHE A 111 9.81 6.12 -2.01
C PHE A 111 10.71 7.27 -1.53
N SER A 112 10.61 7.63 -0.25
CA SER A 112 11.45 8.70 0.33
C SER A 112 12.96 8.42 0.30
N GLN A 113 13.35 7.14 0.21
CA GLN A 113 14.74 6.72 0.08
C GLN A 113 15.21 6.62 -1.38
N SER A 114 14.30 6.70 -2.35
CA SER A 114 14.59 6.57 -3.78
C SER A 114 14.62 7.91 -4.52
N ASP A 115 14.23 9.00 -3.85
CA ASP A 115 14.28 10.39 -4.34
C ASP A 115 15.59 11.13 -3.94
N GLU A 116 16.56 10.44 -3.34
CA GLU A 116 17.96 10.89 -3.16
C GLU A 116 18.87 10.36 -4.29
#